data_AF-A0AAE1CLK2-F1
#
_entry.id   AF-A0AAE1CLK2-F1
#
_cell.length_a   1.000
_cell.length_b   1.000
_cell.length_c   1.000
_cell.angle_alpha   90.00
_cell.angle_beta   90.00
_cell.angle_gamma   90.00
#
_symmetry.space_group_name_H-M   'P 1'
#
loop_
_entity.id
_entity.type
_entity.pdbx_description
1 polymer ?
#
loop_
_entity_poly.entity_id
_entity_poly.type
_entity_poly.pdbx_seq_one_letter_code
_entity_poly.pdbx_strand_id
1 'polypeptide(L)'
;MSAYIPLIGRPYLWCQWMGGLQFLKREADKTGQDTGSDDVEADEPNLTAVRAKHSVSAANMQRTITLLRERMRARLCLLEQLSSLERGIIPISAELLKLYPTKINSHLSSWKRSTFEDLSQLPQAARFIKAGLVKESDLVFVANIDRGSAKMTAYVVLTANCPQVAPLFVLDIIFHSHRTALIDVHVKEMEEEVNLHYPELIIVPSVADSKISASGLSLSNRIGRKELAQAKARDQLLPGQVQRLLMCLDVYLETDTPASSAVPLEIPQEKMMPRTSRGPSRAKPYKYVPELGIFTHRC
;
A
#
# COMPACT_ATOMS: atom_id res chain seq x y z
N MET A 1 15.89 -0.83 -28.74
CA MET A 1 14.84 -1.89 -28.80
C MET A 1 13.47 -1.50 -28.22
N SER A 2 13.32 -0.40 -27.45
CA SER A 2 12.01 -0.05 -26.84
C SER A 2 10.98 0.57 -27.81
N ALA A 3 11.41 1.11 -28.95
CA ALA A 3 10.54 1.87 -29.88
C ALA A 3 9.41 1.05 -30.54
N TYR A 4 9.58 -0.26 -30.70
CA TYR A 4 8.58 -1.12 -31.37
C TYR A 4 7.52 -1.70 -30.42
N ILE A 5 7.75 -1.60 -29.11
CA ILE A 5 6.86 -2.15 -28.09
C ILE A 5 5.45 -1.53 -28.13
N PRO A 6 5.28 -0.22 -28.35
CA PRO A 6 3.94 0.37 -28.50
C PRO A 6 3.19 -0.12 -29.75
N LEU A 7 3.90 -0.51 -30.82
CA LEU A 7 3.30 -0.92 -32.10
C LEU A 7 2.91 -2.41 -32.11
N ILE A 8 3.80 -3.28 -31.59
CA ILE A 8 3.66 -4.74 -31.70
C ILE A 8 3.11 -5.36 -30.39
N GLY A 9 3.17 -4.60 -29.29
CA GLY A 9 2.80 -5.06 -27.97
C GLY A 9 3.98 -5.56 -27.15
N ARG A 10 3.72 -5.77 -25.85
CA ARG A 10 4.74 -6.20 -24.89
C ARG A 10 4.88 -7.73 -24.89
N PRO A 11 6.09 -8.28 -25.12
CA PRO A 11 6.31 -9.73 -25.13
C PRO A 11 6.39 -10.28 -23.70
N TYR A 12 5.25 -10.38 -23.03
CA TYR A 12 5.20 -10.91 -21.67
C TYR A 12 5.46 -12.42 -21.64
N LEU A 13 6.20 -12.89 -20.62
CA LEU A 13 6.46 -14.31 -20.39
C LEU A 13 5.18 -15.14 -20.25
N TRP A 14 4.16 -14.62 -19.60
CA TRP A 14 2.89 -15.33 -19.44
C TRP A 14 2.17 -15.55 -20.77
N CYS A 15 2.29 -14.63 -21.75
CA CYS A 15 1.76 -14.84 -23.09
C CYS A 15 2.47 -16.00 -23.79
N GLN A 16 3.79 -16.09 -23.63
CA GLN A 16 4.62 -17.15 -24.19
C GLN A 16 4.25 -18.51 -23.58
N TRP A 17 4.07 -18.58 -22.26
CA TRP A 17 3.64 -19.81 -21.57
C TRP A 17 2.26 -20.28 -22.01
N MET A 18 1.30 -19.36 -22.21
CA MET A 18 -0.01 -19.71 -22.77
C MET A 18 0.11 -20.25 -24.21
N GLY A 19 1.06 -19.75 -24.99
CA GLY A 19 1.42 -20.28 -26.30
C GLY A 19 2.23 -21.59 -26.27
N GLY A 20 2.52 -22.13 -25.08
CA GLY A 20 3.31 -23.35 -24.90
C GLY A 20 4.82 -23.17 -25.06
N LEU A 21 5.31 -21.93 -25.18
CA LEU A 21 6.73 -21.61 -25.31
C LEU A 21 7.33 -21.44 -23.91
N GLN A 22 8.39 -22.20 -23.60
CA GLN A 22 9.11 -22.10 -22.34
C GLN A 22 10.55 -21.70 -22.62
N PHE A 23 10.89 -20.46 -22.28
CA PHE A 23 12.26 -19.96 -22.29
C PHE A 23 12.85 -20.17 -20.89
N LEU A 24 14.09 -20.69 -20.82
CA LEU A 24 14.81 -20.77 -19.55
C LEU A 24 15.08 -19.36 -19.04
N LYS A 25 14.79 -19.12 -17.76
CA LYS A 25 15.16 -17.88 -17.09
C LYS A 25 16.69 -17.82 -17.11
N ARG A 26 17.27 -16.75 -17.65
CA ARG A 26 18.72 -16.52 -17.57
C ARG A 26 19.05 -16.24 -16.11
N GLU A 27 19.41 -17.29 -15.36
CA GLU A 27 19.98 -17.13 -14.02
C GLU A 27 21.39 -16.55 -14.22
N ALA A 28 21.50 -15.24 -14.00
CA ALA A 28 22.79 -14.62 -13.74
C ALA A 28 23.15 -14.92 -12.27
N ASP A 29 24.35 -15.46 -12.09
CA ASP A 29 25.15 -15.61 -10.86
C ASP A 29 25.24 -17.02 -10.22
N LYS A 30 26.24 -17.73 -10.76
CA LYS A 30 27.15 -18.75 -10.20
C LYS A 30 26.95 -19.24 -8.75
N THR A 31 26.83 -20.56 -8.62
CA THR A 31 27.67 -21.41 -7.76
C THR A 31 27.96 -22.65 -8.61
N GLY A 32 29.17 -22.94 -9.08
CA GLY A 32 30.40 -23.04 -8.30
C GLY A 32 30.50 -24.46 -7.72
N GLN A 33 30.53 -25.49 -8.57
CA GLN A 33 31.16 -26.75 -8.18
C GLN A 33 31.70 -27.50 -9.40
N ASP A 34 33.03 -27.59 -9.39
CA ASP A 34 33.88 -28.38 -10.27
C ASP A 34 33.44 -29.84 -10.32
N THR A 35 33.48 -30.43 -11.51
CA THR A 35 34.20 -31.70 -11.73
C THR A 35 34.55 -31.75 -13.22
N GLY A 36 35.85 -31.78 -13.51
CA GLY A 36 36.36 -31.83 -14.86
C GLY A 36 36.20 -33.20 -15.51
N SER A 37 36.06 -33.17 -16.83
CA SER A 37 36.71 -34.12 -17.72
C SER A 37 36.61 -33.59 -19.16
N ASP A 38 37.79 -33.48 -19.77
CA ASP A 38 38.12 -33.42 -21.18
C ASP A 38 37.03 -33.93 -22.15
N ASP A 39 36.62 -33.09 -23.11
CA ASP A 39 36.95 -33.29 -24.53
C ASP A 39 36.32 -32.19 -25.41
N VAL A 40 36.98 -31.98 -26.53
CA VAL A 40 36.82 -30.98 -27.57
C VAL A 40 35.41 -30.95 -28.18
N GLU A 41 34.76 -29.78 -28.20
CA GLU A 41 34.20 -29.15 -29.41
C GLU A 41 33.67 -27.74 -29.08
N ALA A 42 33.95 -26.78 -29.96
CA ALA A 42 33.47 -25.42 -29.86
C ALA A 42 31.94 -25.39 -30.08
N ASP A 43 31.19 -25.51 -28.99
CA ASP A 43 29.73 -25.47 -28.99
C ASP A 43 29.27 -24.01 -29.28
N GLU A 44 28.92 -23.75 -30.55
CA GLU A 44 28.09 -22.60 -30.90
C GLU A 44 26.87 -22.58 -29.96
N PRO A 45 26.32 -21.41 -29.58
CA PRO A 45 25.10 -21.38 -28.80
C PRO A 45 24.00 -22.01 -29.65
N ASN A 46 23.73 -23.29 -29.43
CA ASN A 46 22.66 -24.04 -30.03
C ASN A 46 21.36 -23.27 -29.74
N LEU A 47 20.96 -22.40 -30.66
CA LEU A 47 19.65 -21.77 -30.71
C LEU A 47 18.65 -22.86 -31.10
N THR A 48 18.48 -23.86 -30.23
CA THR A 48 17.39 -24.82 -30.37
C THR A 48 16.09 -24.03 -30.30
N ALA A 49 15.42 -23.91 -31.46
CA ALA A 49 14.14 -23.22 -31.57
C ALA A 49 13.16 -23.81 -30.56
N VAL A 50 12.70 -22.98 -29.62
CA VAL A 50 11.76 -23.40 -28.57
C VAL A 50 10.46 -23.85 -29.23
N ARG A 51 10.17 -25.15 -29.16
CA ARG A 51 8.92 -25.74 -29.68
C ARG A 51 7.79 -25.58 -28.66
N ALA A 52 6.60 -25.26 -29.16
CA ALA A 52 5.39 -25.16 -28.34
C ALA A 52 5.03 -26.52 -27.73
N LYS A 53 4.79 -26.55 -26.42
CA LYS A 53 4.38 -27.73 -25.66
C LYS A 53 2.97 -27.52 -25.10
N HIS A 54 2.05 -28.44 -25.42
CA HIS A 54 0.67 -28.40 -24.93
C HIS A 54 0.58 -28.49 -23.39
N SER A 55 1.48 -29.23 -22.74
CA SER A 55 1.53 -29.37 -21.29
C SER A 55 1.78 -28.04 -20.57
N VAL A 56 2.68 -27.21 -21.11
CA VAL A 56 3.01 -25.88 -20.55
C VAL A 56 1.83 -24.93 -20.67
N SER A 57 1.15 -24.96 -21.82
CA SER A 57 -0.06 -24.16 -22.05
C SER A 57 -1.18 -24.56 -21.08
N ALA A 58 -1.51 -25.86 -21.01
CA ALA A 58 -2.59 -26.38 -20.16
C ALA A 58 -2.36 -26.10 -18.67
N ALA A 59 -1.11 -26.24 -18.19
CA ALA A 59 -0.78 -25.98 -16.78
C ALA A 59 -0.92 -24.50 -16.37
N ASN A 60 -0.66 -23.56 -17.29
CA ASN A 60 -0.64 -22.13 -16.98
C ASN A 60 -1.95 -21.41 -17.34
N MET A 61 -2.72 -21.92 -18.30
CA MET A 61 -3.91 -21.25 -18.83
C MET A 61 -4.91 -20.85 -17.74
N GLN A 62 -5.33 -21.80 -16.91
CA GLN A 62 -6.31 -21.53 -15.85
C GLN A 62 -5.79 -20.50 -14.85
N ARG A 63 -4.53 -20.62 -14.41
CA ARG A 63 -3.90 -19.70 -13.47
C ARG A 63 -3.80 -18.29 -14.05
N THR A 64 -3.34 -18.16 -15.28
CA THR A 64 -3.17 -16.87 -15.95
C THR A 64 -4.51 -16.18 -16.18
N ILE A 65 -5.54 -16.89 -16.63
CA ILE A 65 -6.87 -16.31 -16.83
C ILE A 65 -7.46 -15.83 -15.49
N THR A 66 -7.31 -16.60 -14.41
CA THR A 66 -7.74 -16.16 -13.07
C THR A 66 -7.01 -14.90 -12.63
N LEU A 67 -5.68 -14.84 -12.76
CA LEU A 67 -4.88 -13.66 -12.41
C LEU A 67 -5.24 -12.44 -13.26
N LEU A 68 -5.54 -12.61 -14.55
CA LEU A 68 -5.99 -11.53 -15.42
C LEU A 68 -7.34 -10.97 -14.97
N ARG A 69 -8.30 -11.85 -14.62
CA ARG A 69 -9.61 -11.44 -14.09
C ARG A 69 -9.48 -10.70 -12.77
N GLU A 70 -8.67 -11.22 -11.86
CA GLU A 70 -8.37 -10.56 -10.57
C GLU A 70 -7.72 -9.19 -10.79
N ARG A 71 -6.72 -9.11 -11.67
CA ARG A 71 -6.05 -7.84 -12.01
C ARG A 71 -7.02 -6.83 -12.62
N MET A 72 -7.91 -7.25 -13.51
CA MET A 72 -8.93 -6.38 -14.10
C MET A 72 -9.92 -5.87 -13.06
N ARG A 73 -10.45 -6.74 -12.20
CA ARG A 73 -11.34 -6.36 -11.10
C ARG A 73 -10.66 -5.37 -10.17
N ALA A 74 -9.45 -5.68 -9.71
CA ALA A 74 -8.67 -4.81 -8.83
C ALA A 74 -8.43 -3.44 -9.46
N ARG A 75 -8.15 -3.41 -10.77
CA ARG A 75 -7.92 -2.15 -11.50
C ARG A 75 -9.19 -1.33 -11.64
N LEU A 76 -10.34 -1.95 -11.92
CA LEU A 76 -11.63 -1.26 -11.96
C LEU A 76 -11.99 -0.68 -10.59
N CYS A 77 -11.84 -1.47 -9.52
CA CYS A 77 -12.09 -0.98 -8.16
C CYS A 77 -11.17 0.19 -7.78
N LEU A 78 -9.89 0.10 -8.12
CA LEU A 78 -8.94 1.20 -7.90
C LEU A 78 -9.33 2.45 -8.69
N LEU A 79 -9.82 2.33 -9.93
CA LEU A 79 -10.28 3.48 -10.72
C LEU A 79 -11.53 4.13 -10.10
N GLU A 80 -12.49 3.33 -9.64
CA GLU A 80 -13.67 3.82 -8.91
C GLU A 80 -13.28 4.56 -7.62
N GLN A 81 -12.28 4.03 -6.90
CA GLN A 81 -11.74 4.65 -5.69
C GLN A 81 -11.03 5.97 -6.00
N LEU A 82 -10.14 5.99 -7.00
CA LEU A 82 -9.46 7.22 -7.42
C LEU A 82 -10.46 8.29 -7.85
N SER A 83 -11.48 7.90 -8.63
CA SER A 83 -12.56 8.81 -9.01
C SER A 83 -13.32 9.37 -7.80
N SER A 84 -13.51 8.55 -6.75
CA SER A 84 -14.15 9.01 -5.51
C SER A 84 -13.25 9.96 -4.71
N LEU A 85 -11.96 9.66 -4.63
CA LEU A 85 -10.96 10.52 -3.97
C LEU A 85 -10.80 11.87 -4.68
N GLU A 86 -10.89 11.91 -6.02
CA GLU A 86 -10.92 13.16 -6.80
C GLU A 86 -12.11 14.05 -6.44
N ARG A 87 -13.23 13.46 -5.99
CA ARG A 87 -14.40 14.19 -5.45
C ARG A 87 -14.26 14.54 -3.97
N GLY A 88 -13.14 14.20 -3.32
CA GLY A 88 -12.95 14.37 -1.88
C GLY A 88 -13.68 13.35 -1.01
N ILE A 89 -14.26 12.29 -1.61
CA ILE A 89 -14.99 11.24 -0.89
C ILE A 89 -14.06 10.05 -0.70
N ILE A 90 -13.90 9.59 0.55
CA ILE A 90 -13.10 8.40 0.85
C ILE A 90 -14.07 7.20 0.95
N PRO A 91 -14.09 6.30 -0.05
CA PRO A 91 -15.04 5.19 -0.09
C PRO A 91 -14.57 4.05 0.82
N ILE A 92 -15.16 3.97 2.01
CA ILE A 92 -14.82 2.96 3.03
C ILE A 92 -16.04 2.09 3.32
N SER A 93 -15.83 0.77 3.36
CA SER A 93 -16.85 -0.19 3.79
C SER A 93 -17.17 -0.08 5.28
N ALA A 94 -18.42 -0.40 5.65
CA ALA A 94 -18.87 -0.41 7.03
C ALA A 94 -18.07 -1.34 7.96
N GLU A 95 -17.44 -2.39 7.40
CA GLU A 95 -16.56 -3.29 8.15
C GLU A 95 -15.26 -2.60 8.54
N LEU A 96 -14.64 -1.87 7.59
CA LEU A 96 -13.39 -1.15 7.83
C LEU A 96 -13.60 0.12 8.67
N LEU A 97 -14.78 0.73 8.63
CA LEU A 97 -15.14 1.88 9.49
C LEU A 97 -14.98 1.57 10.99
N LYS A 98 -15.15 0.31 11.40
CA LYS A 98 -14.94 -0.11 12.80
C LYS A 98 -13.49 0.04 13.26
N LEU A 99 -12.53 0.06 12.33
CA LEU A 99 -11.11 0.22 12.64
C LEU A 99 -10.71 1.67 12.87
N TYR A 100 -11.64 2.62 12.77
CA TYR A 100 -11.38 4.04 12.91
C TYR A 100 -12.25 4.65 14.02
N PRO A 101 -11.84 5.80 14.60
CA PRO A 101 -12.70 6.56 15.49
C PRO A 101 -13.95 7.06 14.75
N THR A 102 -15.03 7.28 15.50
CA THR A 102 -16.31 7.77 14.98
C THR A 102 -16.21 9.19 14.42
N LYS A 103 -15.29 10.00 14.95
CA LYS A 103 -15.06 11.38 14.51
C LYS A 103 -13.62 11.56 14.05
N ILE A 104 -13.46 12.01 12.81
CA ILE A 104 -12.19 12.42 12.19
C ILE A 104 -12.39 13.84 11.69
N ASN A 105 -11.52 14.74 12.13
CA ASN A 105 -11.66 16.19 11.89
C ASN A 105 -10.89 16.64 10.65
N SER A 106 -9.81 15.94 10.32
CA SER A 106 -9.06 16.14 9.08
C SER A 106 -9.88 15.67 7.88
N HIS A 107 -9.80 16.39 6.78
CA HIS A 107 -10.49 16.02 5.53
C HIS A 107 -9.55 16.10 4.33
N LEU A 108 -9.83 15.29 3.32
CA LEU A 108 -9.13 15.32 2.04
C LEU A 108 -9.62 16.53 1.24
N SER A 109 -8.77 17.53 1.05
CA SER A 109 -9.11 18.75 0.32
C SER A 109 -8.83 18.63 -1.18
N SER A 110 -7.81 17.85 -1.56
CA SER A 110 -7.50 17.64 -2.98
C SER A 110 -6.84 16.29 -3.24
N TRP A 111 -7.15 15.70 -4.38
CA TRP A 111 -6.45 14.53 -4.92
C TRP A 111 -6.11 14.78 -6.38
N LYS A 112 -4.81 14.80 -6.72
CA LYS A 112 -4.35 15.09 -8.08
C LYS A 112 -3.23 14.14 -8.49
N ARG A 113 -3.11 13.90 -9.80
CA ARG A 113 -1.97 13.18 -10.35
C ARG A 113 -0.74 14.08 -10.37
N SER A 114 0.42 13.52 -10.03
CA SER A 114 1.73 14.16 -10.07
C SER A 114 2.71 13.29 -10.85
N THR A 115 3.94 13.75 -11.01
CA THR A 115 4.98 13.06 -11.77
C THR A 115 6.05 12.46 -10.84
N PHE A 116 6.81 11.51 -11.36
CA PHE A 116 7.98 10.98 -10.66
C PHE A 116 9.05 12.05 -10.45
N GLU A 117 9.16 13.01 -11.37
CA GLU A 117 10.09 14.14 -11.27
C GLU A 117 9.77 15.01 -10.04
N ASP A 118 8.50 15.36 -9.82
CA ASP A 118 8.08 16.11 -8.64
C ASP A 118 8.43 15.39 -7.33
N LEU A 119 8.23 14.06 -7.31
CA LEU A 119 8.57 13.23 -6.15
C LEU A 119 10.09 13.17 -5.93
N SER A 120 10.88 13.12 -7.01
CA SER A 120 12.34 13.04 -6.93
C SER A 120 13.00 14.31 -6.38
N GLN A 121 12.33 15.46 -6.48
CA GLN A 121 12.78 16.73 -5.90
C GLN A 121 12.70 16.73 -4.37
N LEU A 122 11.90 15.84 -3.78
CA LEU A 122 11.73 15.79 -2.33
C LEU A 122 12.88 15.02 -1.65
N PRO A 123 13.60 15.64 -0.69
CA PRO A 123 14.72 14.99 -0.02
C PRO A 123 14.28 13.75 0.78
N GLN A 124 13.07 13.75 1.35
CA GLN A 124 12.51 12.60 2.07
C GLN A 124 12.16 11.42 1.15
N ALA A 125 11.90 11.66 -0.13
CA ALA A 125 11.59 10.61 -1.10
C ALA A 125 12.86 9.86 -1.58
N ALA A 126 14.03 10.50 -1.49
CA ALA A 126 15.30 9.95 -1.96
C ALA A 126 15.63 8.58 -1.32
N ARG A 127 15.24 8.33 -0.07
CA ARG A 127 15.44 7.04 0.60
C ARG A 127 14.67 5.90 -0.07
N PHE A 128 13.48 6.17 -0.59
CA PHE A 128 12.64 5.17 -1.24
C PHE A 128 13.08 4.90 -2.68
N ILE A 129 13.56 5.94 -3.38
CA ILE A 129 14.16 5.81 -4.70
C ILE A 129 15.45 4.97 -4.62
N LYS A 130 16.34 5.29 -3.66
CA LYS A 130 17.58 4.51 -3.43
C LYS A 130 17.31 3.05 -3.06
N ALA A 131 16.24 2.79 -2.31
CA ALA A 131 15.83 1.43 -1.96
C ALA A 131 15.16 0.66 -3.12
N GLY A 132 14.93 1.30 -4.28
CA GLY A 132 14.26 0.67 -5.42
C GLY A 132 12.77 0.43 -5.23
N LEU A 133 12.15 1.08 -4.23
CA LEU A 133 10.72 0.96 -3.93
C LEU A 133 9.85 1.80 -4.86
N VAL A 134 10.41 2.88 -5.41
CA VAL A 134 9.74 3.77 -6.36
C VAL A 134 10.45 3.68 -7.70
N LYS A 135 9.70 3.40 -8.77
CA LYS A 135 10.21 3.35 -10.15
C LYS A 135 9.58 4.47 -10.97
N GLU A 136 10.27 4.88 -12.04
CA GLU A 136 9.76 5.87 -13.01
C GLU A 136 8.44 5.44 -13.68
N SER A 137 8.18 4.13 -13.75
CA SER A 137 6.96 3.58 -14.33
C SER A 137 5.74 3.61 -13.39
N ASP A 138 5.94 3.94 -12.12
CA ASP A 138 4.87 3.93 -11.11
C ASP A 138 4.02 5.20 -11.21
N LEU A 139 2.77 5.11 -10.74
CA LEU A 139 1.84 6.23 -10.76
C LEU A 139 2.00 7.04 -9.47
N VAL A 140 2.26 8.34 -9.58
CA VAL A 140 2.37 9.23 -8.43
C VAL A 140 1.12 10.10 -8.34
N PHE A 141 0.56 10.20 -7.14
CA PHE A 141 -0.54 11.08 -6.79
C PHE A 141 -0.16 11.96 -5.61
N VAL A 142 -0.82 13.11 -5.51
CA VAL A 142 -0.67 14.06 -4.40
C VAL A 142 -2.04 14.23 -3.77
N ALA A 143 -2.10 13.90 -2.48
CA ALA A 143 -3.26 14.09 -1.62
C ALA A 143 -2.99 15.25 -0.66
N ASN A 144 -3.83 16.28 -0.72
CA ASN A 144 -3.80 17.38 0.23
C ASN A 144 -4.87 17.16 1.28
N ILE A 145 -4.46 17.24 2.55
CA ILE A 145 -5.28 16.97 3.71
C ILE A 145 -5.20 18.18 4.63
N ASP A 146 -6.36 18.72 4.98
CA ASP A 146 -6.46 19.95 5.76
C ASP A 146 -7.14 19.68 7.10
N ARG A 147 -6.62 20.34 8.15
CA ARG A 147 -7.26 20.46 9.46
C ARG A 147 -7.01 21.85 10.04
N GLY A 148 -8.04 22.70 9.98
CA GLY A 148 -7.91 24.09 10.40
C GLY A 148 -6.84 24.82 9.60
N SER A 149 -5.85 25.38 10.29
CA SER A 149 -4.68 26.06 9.73
C SER A 149 -3.56 25.10 9.28
N ALA A 150 -3.62 23.82 9.66
CA ALA A 150 -2.62 22.82 9.27
C ALA A 150 -2.94 22.18 7.92
N LYS A 151 -1.93 22.09 7.05
CA LYS A 151 -1.99 21.44 5.74
C LYS A 151 -0.97 20.33 5.67
N MET A 152 -1.38 19.16 5.20
CA MET A 152 -0.51 18.03 4.95
C MET A 152 -0.59 17.62 3.48
N THR A 153 0.56 17.47 2.85
CA THR A 153 0.70 16.96 1.49
C THR A 153 1.27 15.55 1.57
N ALA A 154 0.53 14.58 1.04
CA ALA A 154 0.92 13.18 0.99
C ALA A 154 1.12 12.76 -0.47
N TYR A 155 2.35 12.38 -0.80
CA TYR A 155 2.68 11.79 -2.09
C TYR A 155 2.42 10.29 -2.02
N VAL A 156 1.52 9.81 -2.87
CA VAL A 156 1.08 8.42 -2.92
C VAL A 156 1.61 7.76 -4.18
N VAL A 157 2.50 6.79 -4.01
CA VAL A 157 3.06 6.00 -5.12
C VAL A 157 2.27 4.70 -5.26
N LEU A 158 1.63 4.54 -6.40
CA LEU A 158 0.88 3.35 -6.79
C LEU A 158 1.66 2.54 -7.81
N THR A 159 2.08 1.34 -7.38
CA THR A 159 2.75 0.38 -8.27
C THR A 159 1.74 -0.32 -9.18
N ALA A 160 2.22 -0.87 -10.29
CA ALA A 160 1.39 -1.60 -11.25
C ALA A 160 0.75 -2.90 -10.68
N ASN A 161 1.13 -3.32 -9.47
CA ASN A 161 0.62 -4.51 -8.79
C ASN A 161 -0.33 -4.18 -7.63
N CYS A 162 -0.74 -2.92 -7.46
CA CYS A 162 -1.78 -2.54 -6.51
C CYS A 162 -3.09 -3.33 -6.80
N PRO A 163 -3.78 -3.88 -5.78
CA PRO A 163 -3.53 -3.78 -4.33
C PRO A 163 -2.68 -4.92 -3.73
N GLN A 164 -2.07 -5.79 -4.53
CA GLN A 164 -1.19 -6.85 -3.99
C GLN A 164 0.05 -6.26 -3.31
N VAL A 165 0.58 -5.17 -3.88
CA VAL A 165 1.61 -4.34 -3.26
C VAL A 165 0.94 -3.07 -2.74
N ALA A 166 1.16 -2.75 -1.47
CA ALA A 166 0.58 -1.57 -0.84
C ALA A 166 1.10 -0.28 -1.49
N PRO A 167 0.24 0.74 -1.64
CA PRO A 167 0.66 2.10 -1.91
C PRO A 167 1.68 2.60 -0.89
N LEU A 168 2.68 3.33 -1.36
CA LEU A 168 3.68 3.99 -0.52
C LEU A 168 3.32 5.46 -0.33
N PHE A 169 3.36 5.94 0.90
CA PHE A 169 3.07 7.31 1.29
C PHE A 169 4.34 8.03 1.73
N VAL A 170 4.55 9.23 1.21
CA VAL A 170 5.60 10.16 1.64
C VAL A 170 4.95 11.46 2.08
N LEU A 171 5.23 11.90 3.30
CA LEU A 171 4.48 12.98 3.93
C LEU A 171 5.30 14.28 4.01
N ASP A 172 4.56 15.38 3.94
CA ASP A 172 5.03 16.73 4.21
C ASP A 172 3.93 17.51 4.93
N ILE A 173 4.26 18.19 6.03
CA ILE A 173 3.30 18.91 6.86
C ILE A 173 3.73 20.37 6.99
N ILE A 174 2.80 21.26 6.66
CA ILE A 174 2.92 22.71 6.82
C ILE A 174 1.86 23.15 7.83
N PHE A 175 2.31 23.56 9.01
CA PHE A 175 1.44 24.16 10.02
C PHE A 175 2.05 25.47 10.53
N HIS A 176 2.82 25.42 11.62
CA HIS A 176 3.64 26.55 12.07
C HIS A 176 5.04 26.55 11.44
N SER A 177 5.54 25.35 11.15
CA SER A 177 6.81 25.12 10.47
C SER A 177 6.62 24.03 9.42
N HIS A 178 7.53 23.99 8.46
CA HIS A 178 7.65 22.90 7.50
C HIS A 178 8.27 21.68 8.19
N ARG A 179 7.53 20.57 8.24
CA ARG A 179 7.94 19.36 8.94
C ARG A 179 7.86 18.16 8.01
N THR A 180 9.02 17.56 7.82
CA THR A 180 9.21 16.35 7.01
C THR A 180 9.76 15.22 7.86
N ALA A 181 9.73 13.99 7.34
CA ALA A 181 10.26 12.81 8.02
C ALA A 181 11.77 12.86 8.33
N LEU A 182 12.51 13.82 7.76
CA LEU A 182 13.93 14.04 8.04
C LEU A 182 14.15 14.94 9.27
N ILE A 183 13.18 15.82 9.55
CA ILE A 183 13.29 16.84 10.59
C ILE A 183 12.51 16.39 11.83
N ASP A 184 11.33 15.80 11.64
CA ASP A 184 10.43 15.41 12.71
C ASP A 184 10.24 13.89 12.75
N VAL A 185 10.60 13.29 13.89
CA VAL A 185 10.46 11.86 14.15
C VAL A 185 8.99 11.44 14.14
N HIS A 186 8.07 12.30 14.56
CA HIS A 186 6.65 11.99 14.58
C HIS A 186 6.04 11.89 13.19
N VAL A 187 6.54 12.67 12.22
CA VAL A 187 6.15 12.53 10.80
C VAL A 187 6.65 11.19 10.25
N LYS A 188 7.85 10.78 10.64
CA LYS A 188 8.39 9.45 10.29
C LYS A 188 7.58 8.31 10.92
N GLU A 189 7.23 8.40 12.19
CA GLU A 189 6.37 7.41 12.87
C GLU A 189 4.98 7.30 12.20
N MET A 190 4.43 8.43 11.75
CA MET A 190 3.16 8.46 11.01
C MET A 190 3.27 7.83 9.62
N GLU A 191 4.38 8.03 8.89
CA GLU A 191 4.65 7.30 7.65
C GLU A 191 4.78 5.80 7.88
N GLU A 192 5.47 5.39 8.95
CA GLU A 192 5.61 3.99 9.33
C GLU A 192 4.24 3.35 9.64
N GLU A 193 3.35 4.08 10.33
CA GLU A 193 2.00 3.61 10.65
C GLU A 193 1.13 3.35 9.40
N VAL A 194 1.31 4.15 8.34
CA VAL A 194 0.57 3.98 7.08
C VAL A 194 1.24 2.96 6.14
N ASN A 195 2.58 2.95 6.08
CA ASN A 195 3.35 2.16 5.12
C ASN A 195 3.74 0.76 5.60
N LEU A 196 3.90 0.54 6.91
CA LEU A 196 4.30 -0.76 7.46
C LEU A 196 3.12 -1.51 8.07
N HIS A 197 2.20 -0.80 8.73
CA HIS A 197 1.06 -1.42 9.41
C HIS A 197 -0.20 -1.55 8.54
N TYR A 198 -0.08 -1.42 7.22
CA TYR A 198 -1.17 -1.67 6.27
C TYR A 198 -1.79 -3.09 6.33
N PRO A 199 -1.10 -4.17 6.75
CA PRO A 199 -1.74 -5.49 6.83
C PRO A 199 -2.94 -5.54 7.78
N GLU A 200 -2.98 -4.68 8.80
CA GLU A 200 -4.12 -4.55 9.72
C GLU A 200 -5.39 -4.05 9.03
N LEU A 201 -5.25 -3.37 7.88
CA LEU A 201 -6.39 -2.92 7.07
C LEU A 201 -6.94 -4.03 6.17
N ILE A 202 -6.13 -5.05 5.91
CA ILE A 202 -6.48 -6.20 5.08
C ILE A 202 -7.08 -7.31 5.94
N ILE A 203 -6.50 -7.50 7.13
CA ILE A 203 -6.94 -8.49 8.10
C ILE A 203 -8.07 -7.85 8.90
N VAL A 204 -9.29 -7.92 8.37
CA VAL A 204 -10.47 -7.59 9.18
C VAL A 204 -10.46 -8.54 10.39
N PRO A 205 -10.29 -8.05 11.63
CA PRO A 205 -10.42 -8.90 12.79
C PRO A 205 -11.89 -9.34 12.83
N SER A 206 -12.10 -10.63 12.63
CA SER A 206 -13.36 -11.27 12.96
C SER A 206 -13.55 -11.16 14.47
N VAL A 207 -14.17 -10.08 14.94
CA VAL A 207 -14.78 -9.99 16.27
C VAL A 207 -15.98 -10.94 16.29
N ALA A 208 -15.71 -12.24 16.23
CA ALA A 208 -16.70 -13.32 16.30
C ALA A 208 -16.08 -14.68 16.67
N ASP A 209 -14.77 -14.80 16.89
CA ASP A 209 -14.19 -16.08 17.32
C ASP A 209 -14.37 -16.36 18.83
N SER A 210 -15.02 -15.46 19.60
CA SER A 210 -15.26 -15.66 21.04
C SER A 210 -16.74 -15.78 21.47
N LYS A 211 -17.71 -15.53 20.59
CA LYS A 211 -19.14 -15.72 20.90
C LYS A 211 -19.90 -16.12 19.64
N ILE A 212 -20.17 -17.41 19.46
CA ILE A 212 -21.39 -18.04 18.89
C ILE A 212 -21.06 -19.53 18.68
N SER A 213 -21.33 -20.29 19.73
CA SER A 213 -21.48 -21.74 19.71
C SER A 213 -22.84 -22.18 19.13
N ALA A 214 -23.38 -21.47 18.13
CA ALA A 214 -24.78 -21.68 17.72
C ALA A 214 -25.14 -21.24 16.29
N SER A 215 -24.34 -21.56 15.27
CA SER A 215 -24.89 -21.61 13.90
C SER A 215 -24.24 -22.69 13.04
N GLY A 216 -25.06 -23.62 12.55
CA GLY A 216 -24.68 -24.81 11.77
C GLY A 216 -24.27 -24.53 10.33
N LEU A 217 -23.43 -23.52 10.09
CA LEU A 217 -22.84 -23.30 8.77
C LEU A 217 -21.62 -24.22 8.58
N SER A 218 -21.54 -24.92 7.43
CA SER A 218 -20.41 -25.80 7.09
C SER A 218 -19.08 -25.03 7.12
N LEU A 219 -18.01 -25.71 7.54
CA LEU A 219 -16.65 -25.16 7.59
C LEU A 219 -16.19 -24.58 6.24
N SER A 220 -16.57 -25.22 5.12
CA SER A 220 -16.25 -24.75 3.75
C SER A 220 -16.88 -23.38 3.43
N ASN A 221 -18.12 -23.15 3.84
CA ASN A 221 -18.80 -21.87 3.64
C ASN A 221 -18.20 -20.75 4.51
N ARG A 222 -17.60 -21.07 5.66
CA ARG A 222 -16.92 -20.08 6.51
C ARG A 222 -15.60 -19.63 5.90
N ILE A 223 -14.82 -20.56 5.35
CA ILE A 223 -13.53 -20.27 4.70
C ILE A 223 -13.75 -19.38 3.48
N GLY A 224 -14.70 -19.73 2.60
CA GLY A 224 -14.99 -18.92 1.41
C GLY A 224 -15.49 -17.50 1.72
N ARG A 225 -16.23 -17.30 2.83
CA ARG A 225 -16.64 -15.96 3.28
C ARG A 225 -15.46 -15.13 3.81
N LYS A 226 -14.53 -15.74 4.55
CA LYS A 226 -13.33 -15.07 5.06
C LYS A 226 -12.42 -14.63 3.91
N GLU A 227 -12.20 -15.49 2.92
CA GLU A 227 -11.39 -15.15 1.73
C GLU A 227 -12.01 -14.03 0.90
N LEU A 228 -13.33 -14.05 0.71
CA LEU A 228 -14.04 -13.00 -0.02
C LEU A 228 -14.00 -11.64 0.72
N ALA A 229 -14.14 -11.65 2.05
CA ALA A 229 -14.03 -10.45 2.86
C ALA A 229 -12.61 -9.86 2.81
N GLN A 230 -11.59 -10.72 2.90
CA GLN A 230 -10.19 -10.29 2.76
C GLN A 230 -9.89 -9.76 1.36
N ALA A 231 -10.42 -10.37 0.30
CA ALA A 231 -10.28 -9.86 -1.06
C ALA A 231 -10.89 -8.46 -1.21
N LYS A 232 -12.09 -8.24 -0.64
CA LYS A 232 -12.73 -6.91 -0.63
C LYS A 232 -11.96 -5.88 0.21
N ALA A 233 -11.40 -6.30 1.35
CA ALA A 233 -10.59 -5.42 2.20
C ALA A 233 -9.28 -5.03 1.49
N ARG A 234 -8.66 -5.96 0.76
CA ARG A 234 -7.50 -5.67 -0.11
C ARG A 234 -7.84 -4.66 -1.18
N ASP A 235 -9.00 -4.79 -1.81
CA ASP A 235 -9.43 -3.83 -2.82
C ASP A 235 -9.54 -2.41 -2.22
N GLN A 236 -9.95 -2.26 -0.95
CA GLN A 236 -10.08 -0.98 -0.24
C GLN A 236 -8.82 -0.50 0.51
N LEU A 237 -7.66 -1.08 0.22
CA LEU A 237 -6.42 -0.76 0.92
C LEU A 237 -6.06 0.74 0.84
N LEU A 238 -6.15 1.33 -0.35
CA LEU A 238 -5.82 2.74 -0.58
C LEU A 238 -6.74 3.68 0.21
N PRO A 239 -8.08 3.61 0.10
CA PRO A 239 -8.99 4.40 0.94
C PRO A 239 -8.74 4.21 2.44
N GLY A 240 -8.46 2.97 2.87
CA GLY A 240 -8.13 2.68 4.26
C GLY A 240 -6.85 3.38 4.74
N GLN A 241 -5.79 3.36 3.93
CA GLN A 241 -4.55 4.06 4.24
C GLN A 241 -4.75 5.58 4.30
N VAL A 242 -5.54 6.15 3.37
CA VAL A 242 -5.90 7.59 3.40
C VAL A 242 -6.69 7.92 4.67
N GLN A 243 -7.67 7.09 5.06
CA GLN A 243 -8.43 7.31 6.30
C GLN A 243 -7.56 7.23 7.54
N ARG A 244 -6.67 6.24 7.60
CA ARG A 244 -5.68 6.11 8.68
C ARG A 244 -4.80 7.34 8.74
N LEU A 245 -4.39 7.87 7.60
CA LEU A 245 -3.58 9.08 7.52
C LEU A 245 -4.32 10.32 8.05
N LEU A 246 -5.62 10.50 7.73
CA LEU A 246 -6.46 11.54 8.34
C LEU A 246 -6.50 11.43 9.87
N MET A 247 -6.71 10.21 10.36
CA MET A 247 -6.74 9.92 11.79
C MET A 247 -5.39 10.23 12.47
N CYS A 248 -4.26 9.92 11.81
CA CYS A 248 -2.92 10.18 12.32
C CYS A 248 -2.60 11.68 12.34
N LEU A 249 -3.00 12.44 11.30
CA LEU A 249 -2.84 13.89 11.29
C LEU A 249 -3.59 14.52 12.46
N ASP A 250 -4.82 14.05 12.72
CA ASP A 250 -5.58 14.56 13.84
C ASP A 250 -4.85 14.32 15.18
N VAL A 251 -4.36 13.10 15.40
CA VAL A 251 -3.60 12.71 16.60
C VAL A 251 -2.33 13.55 16.72
N TYR A 252 -1.63 13.74 15.60
CA TYR A 252 -0.40 14.52 15.53
C TYR A 252 -0.63 15.97 15.98
N LEU A 253 -1.70 16.60 15.48
CA LEU A 253 -2.01 17.99 15.78
C LEU A 253 -2.56 18.17 17.20
N GLU A 254 -3.40 17.27 17.70
CA GLU A 254 -3.94 17.33 19.07
C GLU A 254 -2.87 17.17 20.16
N THR A 255 -1.79 16.47 19.83
CA THR A 255 -0.65 16.24 20.74
C THR A 255 0.47 17.25 20.60
N ASP A 256 0.53 17.99 19.48
CA ASP A 256 1.51 19.06 19.27
C ASP A 256 1.08 20.37 19.96
N THR A 257 -0.21 20.53 20.27
CA THR A 257 -0.72 21.70 21.00
C THR A 257 -0.26 21.65 22.46
N PRO A 258 0.54 22.63 22.93
CA PRO A 258 0.96 22.66 24.32
C PRO A 258 -0.26 22.91 25.21
N ALA A 259 -0.46 22.06 26.23
CA ALA A 259 -1.51 22.21 27.23
C ALA A 259 -1.45 23.52 28.05
N SER A 260 -0.41 24.34 27.83
CA SER A 260 -0.05 25.52 28.62
C SER A 260 0.20 26.76 27.75
N SER A 261 -0.53 26.95 26.64
CA SER A 261 -0.60 28.26 26.00
C SER A 261 -1.85 28.99 26.49
N ALA A 262 -1.69 30.21 27.02
CA ALA A 262 -2.79 31.14 27.33
C ALA A 262 -3.56 31.63 26.08
N VAL A 263 -3.30 31.01 24.93
CA VAL A 263 -3.89 31.27 23.62
C VAL A 263 -5.02 30.26 23.41
N PRO A 264 -6.20 30.66 22.90
CA PRO A 264 -7.26 29.72 22.54
C PRO A 264 -6.70 28.59 21.66
N LEU A 265 -7.03 27.35 22.00
CA LEU A 265 -6.60 26.18 21.22
C LEU A 265 -7.16 26.30 19.80
N GLU A 266 -6.28 26.50 18.80
CA GLU A 266 -6.66 26.50 17.38
C GLU A 266 -7.26 25.15 16.96
N ILE A 267 -6.90 24.07 17.66
CA ILE A 267 -7.30 22.70 17.37
C ILE A 267 -7.89 22.05 18.64
N PRO A 268 -9.19 21.72 18.65
CA PRO A 268 -9.83 21.04 19.79
C PRO A 268 -9.25 19.64 20.01
N GLN A 269 -9.02 19.29 21.27
CA GLN A 269 -8.66 17.94 21.70
C GLN A 269 -9.94 17.15 21.93
N GLU A 270 -10.19 16.16 21.08
CA GLU A 270 -11.42 15.35 21.12
C GLU A 270 -11.10 13.85 21.27
N LYS A 271 -9.86 13.45 20.98
CA LYS A 271 -9.45 12.05 21.01
C LYS A 271 -9.05 11.60 22.40
N MET A 272 -9.56 10.43 22.81
CA MET A 272 -9.19 9.82 24.08
C MET A 272 -7.81 9.15 23.98
N MET A 273 -6.83 9.79 24.63
CA MET A 273 -5.42 9.36 24.64
C MET A 273 -4.94 9.27 26.10
N PRO A 274 -4.78 8.06 26.66
CA PRO A 274 -4.33 7.91 28.05
C PRO A 274 -2.95 8.52 28.32
N ARG A 275 -2.10 8.58 27.28
CA ARG A 275 -0.79 9.25 27.30
C ARG A 275 -0.55 9.89 25.94
N THR A 276 -0.11 11.15 25.94
CA THR A 276 0.19 11.93 24.72
C THR A 276 1.58 11.66 24.14
N SER A 277 2.50 11.15 24.96
CA SER A 277 3.84 10.73 24.51
C SER A 277 4.39 9.57 25.34
N ARG A 278 5.27 8.76 24.74
CA ARG A 278 5.98 7.66 25.43
C ARG A 278 7.42 7.50 24.94
N GLY A 279 8.30 7.11 25.86
CA GLY A 279 9.69 6.72 25.57
C GLY A 279 10.63 7.89 25.25
N PRO A 280 11.91 7.60 24.92
CA PRO A 280 12.92 8.62 24.69
C PRO A 280 12.63 9.53 23.49
N SER A 281 12.04 8.98 22.42
CA SER A 281 11.62 9.73 21.23
C SER A 281 10.32 10.52 21.41
N ARG A 282 9.68 10.44 22.58
CA ARG A 282 8.35 11.02 22.84
C ARG A 282 7.31 10.60 21.80
N ALA A 283 7.33 9.32 21.41
CA ALA A 283 6.47 8.75 20.38
C ALA A 283 5.00 9.07 20.62
N LYS A 284 4.24 9.37 19.55
CA LYS A 284 2.82 9.73 19.62
C LYS A 284 1.91 8.49 19.48
N PRO A 285 0.70 8.49 20.08
CA PRO A 285 -0.15 7.30 20.11
C PRO A 285 -0.98 7.15 18.82
N TYR A 286 -0.36 6.69 17.74
CA TYR A 286 -1.05 6.53 16.45
C TYR A 286 -1.95 5.28 16.34
N LYS A 287 -1.80 4.29 17.23
CA LYS A 287 -2.57 3.04 17.17
C LYS A 287 -3.94 3.20 17.80
N TYR A 288 -4.99 3.11 16.99
CA TYR A 288 -6.38 3.08 17.48
C TYR A 288 -6.79 1.67 17.93
N VAL A 289 -7.47 1.59 19.07
CA VAL A 289 -8.05 0.33 19.60
C VAL A 289 -9.57 0.44 19.58
N PRO A 290 -10.25 -0.16 18.57
CA PRO A 290 -11.70 -0.06 18.40
C PRO A 290 -12.53 -0.50 19.61
N GLU A 291 -12.08 -1.54 20.31
CA GLU A 291 -12.82 -2.13 21.45
C GLU A 291 -12.95 -1.16 22.64
N LEU A 292 -11.97 -0.28 22.79
CA LEU A 292 -11.88 0.67 23.91
C LEU A 292 -12.12 2.11 23.47
N GLY A 293 -12.08 2.39 22.16
CA GLY A 293 -12.21 3.74 21.61
C GLY A 293 -11.03 4.68 21.96
N ILE A 294 -9.85 4.11 22.23
CA ILE A 294 -8.67 4.86 22.68
C ILE A 294 -7.50 4.76 21.71
N PHE A 295 -6.63 5.76 21.78
CA PHE A 295 -5.35 5.79 21.08
C PHE A 295 -4.22 5.33 21.99
N THR A 296 -3.36 4.46 21.47
CA THR A 296 -2.24 3.83 22.19
C THR A 296 -0.94 3.95 21.39
N HIS A 297 0.19 3.82 22.09
CA HIS A 297 1.51 3.75 21.45
C HIS A 297 1.77 2.36 20.88
N ARG A 298 2.48 2.29 19.75
CA ARG A 298 3.11 1.04 19.29
C ARG A 298 4.17 0.65 20.33
N CYS A 299 4.19 -0.63 20.73
CA CYS A 299 5.12 -1.18 21.73
C CYS A 299 6.38 -1.72 21.07
#